data_AF-A0A0V1PNT8-F1
#
_entry.id   AF-A0A0V1PNT8-F1
#
_cell.length_a   1.000
_cell.length_b   1.000
_cell.length_c   1.000
_cell.angle_alpha   90.00
_cell.angle_beta   90.00
_cell.angle_gamma   90.00
#
_symmetry.space_group_name_H-M   'P 1'
#
loop_
_entity.id
_entity.type
_entity.pdbx_description
1 polymer ?
#
loop_
_entity_poly.entity_id
_entity_poly.type
_entity_poly.pdbx_seq_one_letter_code
_entity_poly.pdbx_strand_id
1 'polypeptide(L)'
;MSRQMLQKLSASNSLLLICDMQERFRNTIDFFPEIVQVAQRLLEGSKLLGVPVVATEQYPKGLGKTVAELDLAKYNVPVFEKTCFSMLQCDKVASHIQSQFSDRKTVILCGIEAHVCIYQTAIDLLEKNFNVHLVVDATSSRNRVDRFFAFRQLERLGALLTTNECVLLGAIKSKRKVNVAKITVSNTPFLVPKPPANLEDHFSVKINDTLYEIRAEDLIRIKELGRGSYGIVETMLHSASNTVFAVKRIHLTVNDEEQKRMLIELNTSMKSGSCPHMVQFYGAMFREGDVWLCMEAMDLSLDKFYRMCVDQKRIIPDFVLCKIARSIVEALHYMKQELNLMHRDVKPSNVLLNRKGEIKICDFGISGHLTDSLAKTINAGCKPYMAPERINPHDEAQHAYDIRSDVWSLGITMIEVATGNHPYSKWKTPFEQLKQVVMDSPPKLPNRNFSEEFESFKNFKERPKYKDLLEHPFLKRFENCENDVAAFINEVLNDANCGAVSEIASTLHKLSVSES
;
A
#
# COMPACT_ATOMS: atom_id res chain seq x y z
N MET A 1 7.68 -34.55 -2.45
CA MET A 1 8.29 -33.78 -3.55
C MET A 1 9.73 -33.47 -3.19
N SER A 2 10.71 -34.00 -3.91
CA SER A 2 12.13 -33.76 -3.60
C SER A 2 12.46 -32.28 -3.77
N ARG A 3 13.10 -31.67 -2.76
CA ARG A 3 13.75 -30.35 -2.89
C ARG A 3 14.63 -30.38 -4.14
N GLN A 4 14.31 -29.54 -5.14
CA GLN A 4 15.23 -29.28 -6.25
C GLN A 4 16.58 -28.91 -5.64
N MET A 5 17.64 -29.64 -6.01
CA MET A 5 18.99 -29.30 -5.59
C MET A 5 19.31 -27.90 -6.10
N LEU A 6 19.60 -26.97 -5.19
CA LEU A 6 20.13 -25.63 -5.50
C LEU A 6 21.41 -25.78 -6.34
N GLN A 7 21.31 -25.61 -7.66
CA GLN A 7 22.47 -25.61 -8.53
C GLN A 7 23.08 -24.20 -8.54
N LYS A 8 24.36 -24.11 -8.18
CA LYS A 8 25.12 -22.85 -8.25
C LYS A 8 25.16 -22.33 -9.69
N LEU A 9 24.92 -21.04 -9.85
CA LEU A 9 24.97 -20.35 -11.13
C LEU A 9 26.39 -20.49 -11.74
N SER A 10 26.47 -20.91 -13.00
CA SER A 10 27.74 -21.19 -13.68
C SER A 10 27.62 -20.77 -15.13
N ALA A 11 28.58 -19.99 -15.62
CA ALA A 11 28.53 -19.47 -16.98
C ALA A 11 28.37 -20.55 -18.06
N SER A 12 28.90 -21.76 -17.81
CA SER A 12 28.78 -22.91 -18.71
C SER A 12 27.39 -23.54 -18.77
N ASN A 13 26.54 -23.35 -17.75
CA ASN A 13 25.20 -23.96 -17.64
C ASN A 13 24.07 -22.91 -17.73
N SER A 14 24.42 -21.63 -17.89
CA SER A 14 23.47 -20.52 -17.84
C SER A 14 23.18 -19.95 -19.22
N LEU A 15 21.95 -19.50 -19.47
CA LEU A 15 21.52 -18.75 -20.65
C LEU A 15 20.82 -17.47 -20.17
N LEU A 16 21.11 -16.31 -20.75
CA LEU A 16 20.38 -15.07 -20.47
C LEU A 16 19.27 -14.86 -21.50
N LEU A 17 18.05 -14.62 -21.02
CA LEU A 17 16.90 -14.23 -21.83
C LEU A 17 16.50 -12.78 -21.50
N ILE A 18 16.45 -11.93 -22.54
CA ILE A 18 15.98 -10.54 -22.45
C ILE A 18 14.62 -10.45 -23.13
N CYS A 19 13.57 -10.22 -22.33
CA CYS A 19 12.19 -10.25 -22.80
C CYS A 19 11.65 -8.83 -23.06
N ASP A 20 11.39 -8.53 -24.33
CA ASP A 20 10.52 -7.47 -24.81
C ASP A 20 10.86 -6.04 -24.32
N MET A 21 12.15 -5.72 -24.15
CA MET A 21 12.66 -4.40 -23.73
C MET A 21 12.51 -3.32 -24.82
N GLN A 22 11.29 -2.97 -25.21
CA GLN A 22 11.00 -2.13 -26.38
C GLN A 22 10.70 -0.66 -26.06
N GLU A 23 11.04 0.22 -27.01
CA GLU A 23 11.00 1.69 -26.87
C GLU A 23 9.61 2.24 -26.48
N ARG A 24 8.52 1.64 -27.00
CA ARG A 24 7.15 2.12 -26.75
C ARG A 24 6.78 2.12 -25.27
N PHE A 25 7.45 1.31 -24.46
CA PHE A 25 7.16 1.14 -23.04
C PHE A 25 7.87 2.15 -22.14
N ARG A 26 8.78 2.97 -22.67
CA ARG A 26 9.65 3.88 -21.91
C ARG A 26 8.91 4.76 -20.91
N ASN A 27 7.75 5.27 -21.29
CA ASN A 27 6.96 6.20 -20.48
C ASN A 27 5.84 5.51 -19.68
N THR A 28 5.71 4.19 -19.79
CA THR A 28 4.60 3.43 -19.18
C THR A 28 5.04 2.43 -18.14
N ILE A 29 6.29 1.95 -18.22
CA ILE A 29 6.85 1.00 -17.26
C ILE A 29 7.53 1.78 -16.13
N ASP A 30 7.24 1.39 -14.89
CA ASP A 30 7.90 1.98 -13.71
C ASP A 30 9.40 1.69 -13.75
N PHE A 31 10.22 2.72 -13.50
CA PHE A 31 11.69 2.65 -13.47
C PHE A 31 12.34 2.16 -14.76
N PHE A 32 11.73 2.41 -15.92
CA PHE A 32 12.23 1.90 -17.19
C PHE A 32 13.71 2.25 -17.49
N PRO A 33 14.18 3.51 -17.33
CA PRO A 33 15.58 3.85 -17.58
C PRO A 33 16.56 3.04 -16.72
N GLU A 34 16.24 2.85 -15.45
CA GLU A 34 17.05 2.09 -14.50
C GLU A 34 17.08 0.61 -14.87
N ILE A 35 15.92 0.02 -15.18
CA ILE A 35 15.79 -1.37 -15.61
C ILE A 35 16.61 -1.64 -16.88
N VAL A 36 16.59 -0.73 -17.84
CA VAL A 36 17.40 -0.82 -19.06
C VAL A 36 18.89 -0.74 -18.73
N GLN A 37 19.30 0.18 -17.86
CA GLN A 37 20.70 0.28 -17.42
C GLN A 37 21.19 -0.99 -16.71
N VAL A 38 20.35 -1.62 -15.89
CA VAL A 38 20.70 -2.89 -15.23
C VAL A 38 20.77 -4.02 -16.25
N ALA A 39 19.80 -4.12 -17.16
CA ALA A 39 19.79 -5.13 -18.22
C ALA A 39 21.01 -4.99 -19.15
N GLN A 40 21.46 -3.76 -19.44
CA GLN A 40 22.69 -3.52 -20.20
C GLN A 40 23.92 -4.07 -19.46
N ARG A 41 24.05 -3.80 -18.16
CA ARG A 41 25.15 -4.33 -17.34
C ARG A 41 25.11 -5.87 -17.28
N LEU A 42 23.93 -6.43 -17.14
CA LEU A 42 23.72 -7.88 -17.13
C LEU A 42 24.14 -8.51 -18.46
N LEU A 43 23.79 -7.88 -19.59
CA LEU A 43 24.20 -8.28 -20.93
C LEU A 43 25.73 -8.23 -21.09
N GLU A 44 26.36 -7.11 -20.72
CA GLU A 44 27.81 -6.93 -20.81
C GLU A 44 28.57 -7.96 -19.96
N GLY A 45 28.17 -8.11 -18.71
CA GLY A 45 28.73 -9.11 -17.81
C GLY A 45 28.53 -10.53 -18.32
N SER A 46 27.35 -10.85 -18.84
CA SER A 46 27.06 -12.15 -19.45
C SER A 46 27.98 -12.45 -20.63
N LYS A 47 28.21 -11.47 -21.51
CA LYS A 47 29.12 -11.61 -22.65
C LYS A 47 30.57 -11.82 -22.20
N LEU A 48 31.04 -11.07 -21.20
CA LEU A 48 32.38 -11.25 -20.62
C LEU A 48 32.57 -12.63 -19.97
N LEU A 49 31.51 -13.19 -19.40
CA LEU A 49 31.52 -14.49 -18.74
C LEU A 49 31.30 -15.65 -19.72
N GLY A 50 31.00 -15.39 -21.00
CA GLY A 50 30.69 -16.42 -21.99
C GLY A 50 29.30 -17.04 -21.82
N VAL A 51 28.37 -16.32 -21.17
CA VAL A 51 26.96 -16.68 -21.09
C VAL A 51 26.27 -16.23 -22.39
N PRO A 52 25.65 -17.14 -23.16
CA PRO A 52 24.90 -16.79 -24.35
C PRO A 52 23.66 -16.00 -23.96
N VAL A 53 23.19 -15.19 -24.89
CA VAL A 53 22.08 -14.26 -24.68
C VAL A 53 21.13 -14.37 -25.85
N VAL A 54 19.83 -14.38 -25.58
CA VAL A 54 18.75 -14.35 -26.58
C VAL A 54 17.76 -13.26 -26.18
N ALA A 55 17.27 -12.48 -27.14
CA ALA A 55 16.28 -11.45 -26.91
C ALA A 55 15.01 -11.67 -27.73
N THR A 56 13.87 -11.15 -27.26
CA THR A 56 12.62 -11.10 -28.02
C THR A 56 12.04 -9.70 -28.12
N GLU A 57 11.25 -9.49 -29.18
CA GLU A 57 10.41 -8.31 -29.36
C GLU A 57 8.94 -8.75 -29.54
N GLN A 58 8.05 -8.22 -28.71
CA GLN A 58 6.61 -8.39 -28.85
C GLN A 58 6.10 -7.42 -29.93
N TYR A 59 5.53 -7.95 -31.02
CA TYR A 59 4.91 -7.15 -32.08
C TYR A 59 5.65 -5.83 -32.42
N PRO A 60 6.91 -5.89 -32.90
CA PRO A 60 7.76 -4.71 -33.09
C PRO A 60 7.20 -3.69 -34.08
N LYS A 61 6.31 -4.10 -34.99
CA LYS A 61 5.58 -3.19 -35.89
C LYS A 61 4.74 -2.14 -35.14
N GLY A 62 4.14 -2.50 -34.00
CA GLY A 62 3.32 -1.59 -33.20
C GLY A 62 3.99 -1.10 -31.91
N LEU A 63 4.87 -1.90 -31.33
CA LEU A 63 5.54 -1.60 -30.04
C LEU A 63 6.98 -1.08 -30.21
N GLY A 64 7.44 -0.92 -31.45
CA GLY A 64 8.79 -0.46 -31.75
C GLY A 64 9.85 -1.54 -31.52
N LYS A 65 11.11 -1.16 -31.74
CA LYS A 65 12.25 -2.06 -31.53
C LYS A 65 12.74 -2.04 -30.10
N THR A 66 13.59 -3.00 -29.76
CA THR A 66 14.36 -3.03 -28.52
C THR A 66 15.11 -1.70 -28.36
N VAL A 67 15.16 -1.20 -27.12
CA VAL A 67 15.84 0.06 -26.79
C VAL A 67 17.28 0.08 -27.27
N ALA A 68 17.72 1.22 -27.81
CA ALA A 68 19.05 1.36 -28.39
C ALA A 68 20.17 1.22 -27.34
N GLU A 69 19.88 1.56 -26.08
CA GLU A 69 20.82 1.49 -24.96
C GLU A 69 21.34 0.08 -24.68
N LEU A 70 20.58 -0.96 -25.01
CA LEU A 70 21.06 -2.35 -24.87
C LEU A 70 22.09 -2.72 -25.95
N ASP A 71 22.13 -2.00 -27.07
CA ASP A 71 23.06 -2.20 -28.20
C ASP A 71 23.28 -3.68 -28.55
N LEU A 72 22.17 -4.41 -28.74
CA LEU A 72 22.17 -5.86 -28.96
C LEU A 72 23.01 -6.28 -30.17
N ALA A 73 23.10 -5.39 -31.18
CA ALA A 73 23.89 -5.60 -32.40
C ALA A 73 25.39 -5.67 -32.10
N LYS A 74 25.94 -4.77 -31.27
CA LYS A 74 27.34 -4.80 -30.84
C LYS A 74 27.76 -6.14 -30.22
N TYR A 75 26.83 -6.80 -29.53
CA TYR A 75 27.08 -8.06 -28.84
C TYR A 75 26.64 -9.30 -29.63
N ASN A 76 26.22 -9.16 -30.90
CA ASN A 76 25.69 -10.22 -31.75
C ASN A 76 24.60 -11.05 -31.04
N VAL A 77 23.66 -10.38 -30.37
CA VAL A 77 22.54 -11.04 -29.69
C VAL A 77 21.43 -11.33 -30.71
N PRO A 78 21.00 -12.59 -30.89
CA PRO A 78 19.85 -12.91 -31.73
C PRO A 78 18.56 -12.33 -31.12
N VAL A 79 17.79 -11.64 -31.96
CA VAL A 79 16.51 -11.02 -31.58
C VAL A 79 15.39 -11.70 -32.38
N PHE A 80 14.39 -12.23 -31.68
CA PHE A 80 13.25 -12.91 -32.30
C PHE A 80 11.95 -12.13 -32.09
N GLU A 81 11.23 -11.89 -33.19
CA GLU A 81 9.88 -11.32 -33.13
C GLU A 81 8.86 -12.39 -32.69
N LYS A 82 7.97 -12.01 -31.77
CA LYS A 82 6.87 -12.86 -31.31
C LYS A 82 5.56 -12.08 -31.14
N THR A 83 4.45 -12.80 -31.19
CA THR A 83 3.10 -12.32 -30.85
C THR A 83 2.53 -13.00 -29.61
N CYS A 84 3.07 -14.16 -29.22
CA CYS A 84 2.75 -14.85 -27.98
C CYS A 84 3.45 -14.18 -26.78
N PHE A 85 2.83 -14.26 -25.59
CA PHE A 85 3.38 -13.63 -24.39
C PHE A 85 4.65 -14.32 -23.90
N SER A 86 4.68 -15.65 -23.87
CA SER A 86 5.88 -16.41 -23.50
C SER A 86 6.92 -16.43 -24.62
N MET A 87 8.20 -16.26 -24.28
CA MET A 87 9.32 -16.47 -25.22
C MET A 87 9.36 -17.93 -25.73
N LEU A 88 8.97 -18.92 -24.93
CA LEU A 88 9.03 -20.33 -25.29
C LEU A 88 7.87 -20.82 -26.17
N GLN A 89 6.80 -20.03 -26.26
CA GLN A 89 5.71 -20.27 -27.21
C GLN A 89 6.04 -19.73 -28.60
N CYS A 90 7.21 -19.11 -28.79
CA CYS A 90 7.73 -18.77 -30.11
C CYS A 90 8.59 -19.92 -30.62
N ASP A 91 8.14 -20.65 -31.64
CA ASP A 91 8.83 -21.82 -32.19
C ASP A 91 10.28 -21.53 -32.58
N LYS A 92 10.54 -20.32 -33.10
CA LYS A 92 11.89 -19.88 -33.48
C LYS A 92 12.82 -19.80 -32.27
N VAL A 93 12.34 -19.22 -31.16
CA VAL A 93 13.11 -19.11 -29.92
C VAL A 93 13.29 -20.48 -29.28
N ALA A 94 12.22 -21.27 -29.16
CA ALA A 94 12.26 -22.60 -28.57
C ALA A 94 13.23 -23.52 -29.34
N SER A 95 13.16 -23.53 -30.67
CA SER A 95 14.06 -24.32 -31.53
C SER A 95 15.51 -23.83 -31.43
N HIS A 96 15.73 -22.52 -31.34
CA HIS A 96 17.08 -21.96 -31.15
C HIS A 96 17.69 -22.38 -29.81
N ILE A 97 16.92 -22.29 -28.71
CA ILE A 97 17.37 -22.73 -27.38
C ILE A 97 17.65 -24.23 -27.38
N GLN A 98 16.76 -25.04 -27.95
CA GLN A 98 16.91 -26.49 -27.98
C GLN A 98 18.11 -26.93 -28.85
N SER A 99 18.37 -26.26 -29.98
CA SER A 99 19.45 -26.64 -30.90
C SER A 99 20.82 -26.16 -30.44
N GLN A 100 20.93 -24.95 -29.88
CA GLN A 100 22.22 -24.34 -29.55
C GLN A 100 22.60 -24.44 -28.07
N PHE A 101 21.63 -24.64 -27.19
CA PHE A 101 21.81 -24.51 -25.74
C PHE A 101 21.15 -25.65 -24.94
N SER A 102 20.97 -26.83 -25.53
CA SER A 102 20.32 -27.98 -24.88
C SER A 102 21.01 -28.48 -23.60
N ASP A 103 22.32 -28.23 -23.49
CA ASP A 103 23.17 -28.54 -22.35
C ASP A 103 23.00 -27.54 -21.19
N ARG A 104 22.38 -26.39 -21.44
CA ARG A 104 22.18 -25.32 -20.44
C ARG A 104 20.84 -25.49 -19.75
N LYS A 105 20.86 -25.77 -18.45
CA LYS A 105 19.65 -25.98 -17.64
C LYS A 105 19.28 -24.78 -16.77
N THR A 106 20.11 -23.75 -16.71
CA THR A 106 19.85 -22.54 -15.91
C THR A 106 19.52 -21.37 -16.83
N VAL A 107 18.42 -20.67 -16.56
CA VAL A 107 18.02 -19.48 -17.31
C VAL A 107 18.03 -18.27 -16.39
N ILE A 108 18.76 -17.25 -16.78
CA ILE A 108 18.70 -15.91 -16.20
C ILE A 108 17.67 -15.14 -17.02
N LEU A 109 16.62 -14.64 -16.39
CA LEU A 109 15.50 -13.98 -17.07
C LEU A 109 15.40 -12.53 -16.62
N CYS A 110 15.29 -11.61 -17.57
CA CYS A 110 14.98 -10.21 -17.33
C CYS A 110 14.10 -9.63 -18.46
N GLY A 111 13.48 -8.46 -18.23
CA GLY A 111 12.61 -7.82 -19.21
C GLY A 111 11.48 -7.00 -18.57
N ILE A 112 10.48 -6.63 -19.35
CA ILE A 112 9.34 -5.84 -18.86
C ILE A 112 8.04 -6.62 -18.88
N GLU A 113 7.01 -6.06 -18.25
CA GLU A 113 5.72 -6.72 -18.01
C GLU A 113 5.89 -8.03 -17.23
N ALA A 114 6.46 -7.90 -16.03
CA ALA A 114 6.65 -8.97 -15.03
C ALA A 114 5.44 -9.92 -14.90
N HIS A 115 4.21 -9.39 -14.95
CA HIS A 115 2.96 -10.13 -14.79
C HIS A 115 2.42 -10.80 -16.06
N VAL A 116 3.01 -10.52 -17.22
CA VAL A 116 2.59 -11.06 -18.52
C VAL A 116 3.71 -11.85 -19.18
N CYS A 117 4.60 -11.19 -19.93
CA CYS A 117 5.59 -11.86 -20.75
C CYS A 117 6.62 -12.62 -19.91
N ILE A 118 7.11 -11.99 -18.83
CA ILE A 118 8.05 -12.64 -17.89
C ILE A 118 7.38 -13.78 -17.16
N TYR A 119 6.16 -13.57 -16.63
CA TYR A 119 5.41 -14.57 -15.89
C TYR A 119 5.18 -15.84 -16.72
N GLN A 120 4.64 -15.68 -17.93
CA GLN A 120 4.36 -16.78 -18.84
C GLN A 120 5.66 -17.49 -19.29
N THR A 121 6.71 -16.72 -19.60
CA THR A 121 8.02 -17.30 -19.97
C THR A 121 8.62 -18.13 -18.84
N ALA A 122 8.57 -17.62 -17.60
CA ALA A 122 9.13 -18.29 -16.44
C ALA A 122 8.37 -19.59 -16.11
N ILE A 123 7.04 -19.60 -16.23
CA ILE A 123 6.24 -20.83 -16.05
C ILE A 123 6.63 -21.89 -17.07
N ASP A 124 6.63 -21.54 -18.36
CA ASP A 124 6.97 -22.50 -19.41
C ASP A 124 8.40 -23.07 -19.23
N LEU A 125 9.32 -22.25 -18.74
CA LEU A 125 10.68 -22.68 -18.40
C LEU A 125 10.69 -23.67 -17.22
N LEU A 126 9.97 -23.36 -16.14
CA LEU A 126 9.88 -24.24 -14.97
C LEU A 126 9.20 -25.57 -15.31
N GLU A 127 8.14 -25.56 -16.11
CA GLU A 127 7.45 -26.77 -16.60
C GLU A 127 8.40 -27.65 -17.44
N LYS A 128 9.30 -27.03 -18.19
CA LYS A 128 10.37 -27.73 -18.93
C LYS A 128 11.60 -28.08 -18.08
N ASN A 129 11.50 -27.96 -16.76
CA ASN A 129 12.55 -28.26 -15.78
C ASN A 129 13.84 -27.43 -15.94
N PHE A 130 13.72 -26.17 -16.38
CA PHE A 130 14.83 -25.21 -16.27
C PHE A 130 14.87 -24.61 -14.85
N ASN A 131 16.08 -24.33 -14.37
CA ASN A 131 16.27 -23.50 -13.18
C ASN A 131 16.15 -22.02 -13.58
N VAL A 132 15.11 -21.34 -13.13
CA VAL A 132 14.85 -19.94 -13.50
C VAL A 132 15.38 -18.99 -12.42
N HIS A 133 16.29 -18.11 -12.81
CA HIS A 133 16.81 -17.01 -12.00
C HIS A 133 16.22 -15.70 -12.54
N LEU A 134 15.21 -15.16 -11.86
CA LEU A 134 14.57 -13.91 -12.25
C LEU A 134 15.33 -12.71 -11.66
N VAL A 135 15.85 -11.84 -12.53
CA VAL A 135 16.65 -10.68 -12.13
C VAL A 135 15.72 -9.50 -11.80
N VAL A 136 15.44 -9.30 -10.51
CA VAL A 136 14.36 -8.41 -10.05
C VAL A 136 14.67 -6.93 -10.24
N ASP A 137 15.96 -6.57 -10.26
CA ASP A 137 16.48 -5.22 -10.54
C ASP A 137 16.65 -4.97 -12.05
N ALA A 138 16.41 -5.96 -12.90
CA ALA A 138 16.30 -5.83 -14.37
C ALA A 138 14.90 -6.22 -14.88
N THR A 139 13.90 -6.28 -13.99
CA THR A 139 12.53 -6.65 -14.33
C THR A 139 11.48 -5.69 -13.74
N SER A 140 10.54 -5.22 -14.58
CA SER A 140 9.48 -4.28 -14.14
C SER A 140 8.12 -4.50 -14.82
N SER A 141 7.11 -3.70 -14.44
CA SER A 141 5.76 -3.62 -15.01
C SER A 141 5.26 -2.18 -14.96
N ARG A 142 4.12 -1.90 -15.60
CA ARG A 142 3.46 -0.60 -15.52
C ARG A 142 2.90 -0.29 -14.13
N ASN A 143 2.60 -1.32 -13.37
CA ASN A 143 1.98 -1.25 -12.06
C ASN A 143 2.79 -2.08 -11.07
N ARG A 144 3.09 -1.48 -9.92
CA ARG A 144 3.86 -2.13 -8.83
C ARG A 144 3.13 -3.29 -8.20
N VAL A 145 1.79 -3.23 -8.13
CA VAL A 145 0.97 -4.32 -7.59
C VAL A 145 1.13 -5.57 -8.45
N ASP A 146 1.03 -5.41 -9.76
CA ASP A 146 1.17 -6.52 -10.71
C ASP A 146 2.60 -7.10 -10.67
N ARG A 147 3.62 -6.23 -10.60
CA ARG A 147 5.02 -6.66 -10.41
C ARG A 147 5.21 -7.47 -9.12
N PHE A 148 4.69 -6.98 -8.00
CA PHE A 148 4.82 -7.63 -6.70
C PHE A 148 4.19 -9.03 -6.69
N PHE A 149 2.95 -9.14 -7.18
CA PHE A 149 2.26 -10.44 -7.23
C PHE A 149 2.86 -11.39 -8.25
N ALA A 150 3.39 -10.90 -9.37
CA ALA A 150 4.12 -11.73 -10.33
C ALA A 150 5.36 -12.37 -9.66
N PHE A 151 6.19 -11.57 -8.99
CA PHE A 151 7.38 -12.08 -8.31
C PHE A 151 7.05 -13.08 -7.21
N ARG A 152 6.07 -12.77 -6.36
CA ARG A 152 5.65 -13.67 -5.28
C ARG A 152 5.10 -15.00 -5.80
N GLN A 153 4.39 -14.99 -6.92
CA GLN A 153 3.89 -16.22 -7.54
C GLN A 153 5.02 -17.02 -8.17
N LEU A 154 5.93 -16.38 -8.92
CA LEU A 154 7.07 -17.06 -9.53
C LEU A 154 8.00 -17.70 -8.49
N GLU A 155 8.25 -17.01 -7.38
CA GLU A 155 9.01 -17.55 -6.25
C GLU A 155 8.36 -18.83 -5.69
N ARG A 156 7.03 -18.80 -5.49
CA ARG A 156 6.26 -19.96 -5.03
C ARG A 156 6.27 -21.12 -6.02
N LEU A 157 6.33 -20.82 -7.32
CA LEU A 157 6.43 -21.81 -8.39
C LEU A 157 7.85 -22.37 -8.55
N GLY A 158 8.84 -21.82 -7.85
CA GLY A 158 10.22 -22.33 -7.80
C GLY A 158 11.24 -21.50 -8.57
N ALA A 159 10.88 -20.34 -9.12
CA ALA A 159 11.87 -19.41 -9.66
C ALA A 159 12.67 -18.77 -8.52
N LEU A 160 13.99 -18.66 -8.68
CA LEU A 160 14.84 -17.94 -7.75
C LEU A 160 14.83 -16.45 -8.09
N LEU A 161 14.36 -15.62 -7.17
CA LEU A 161 14.50 -14.17 -7.28
C LEU A 161 15.94 -13.78 -6.93
N THR A 162 16.60 -13.04 -7.82
CA THR A 162 18.01 -12.64 -7.67
C THR A 162 18.22 -11.21 -8.18
N THR A 163 19.41 -10.65 -7.93
CA THR A 163 19.84 -9.36 -8.50
C THR A 163 20.91 -9.55 -9.55
N ASN A 164 21.13 -8.52 -10.38
CA ASN A 164 22.22 -8.48 -11.35
C ASN A 164 23.58 -8.74 -10.68
N GLU A 165 23.83 -8.13 -9.52
CA GLU A 165 25.09 -8.31 -8.79
C GLU A 165 25.30 -9.77 -8.34
N CYS A 166 24.27 -10.40 -7.77
CA CYS A 166 24.34 -11.81 -7.38
C CYS A 166 24.58 -12.73 -8.59
N VAL A 167 23.99 -12.43 -9.75
CA VAL A 167 24.22 -13.20 -10.99
C VAL A 167 25.68 -13.05 -11.46
N LEU A 168 26.17 -11.83 -11.59
CA LEU A 168 27.52 -11.57 -12.12
C LEU A 168 28.61 -12.06 -11.18
N LEU A 169 28.49 -11.82 -9.87
CA LEU A 169 29.45 -12.31 -8.87
C LEU A 169 29.36 -13.82 -8.66
N GLY A 170 28.14 -14.37 -8.66
CA GLY A 170 27.91 -15.81 -8.47
C GLY A 170 28.47 -16.66 -9.62
N ALA A 171 28.49 -16.12 -10.85
CA ALA A 171 29.05 -16.78 -12.02
C ALA A 171 30.60 -16.82 -12.03
N ILE A 172 31.27 -16.00 -11.21
CA ILE A 172 32.74 -15.90 -11.17
C ILE A 172 33.31 -16.98 -10.24
N LYS A 173 33.91 -18.03 -10.81
CA LYS A 173 34.52 -19.14 -10.05
C LYS A 173 35.87 -18.80 -9.39
N SER A 174 36.54 -17.71 -9.78
CA SER A 174 37.85 -17.29 -9.21
C SER A 174 38.21 -15.85 -9.61
N LYS A 175 38.77 -15.07 -8.66
CA LYS A 175 39.29 -13.70 -8.88
C LYS A 175 40.41 -13.59 -9.94
N ARG A 176 40.98 -14.71 -10.40
CA ARG A 176 42.22 -14.73 -11.23
C ARG A 176 42.01 -14.66 -12.75
N LYS A 177 40.82 -14.92 -13.29
CA LYS A 177 40.60 -15.05 -14.75
C LYS A 177 39.82 -13.92 -15.40
N VAL A 178 39.21 -13.03 -14.63
CA VAL A 178 38.41 -11.92 -15.14
C VAL A 178 38.85 -10.67 -14.41
N ASN A 179 39.12 -9.58 -15.14
CA ASN A 179 39.46 -8.31 -14.51
C ASN A 179 38.20 -7.80 -13.81
N VAL A 180 38.05 -8.16 -12.52
CA VAL A 180 36.84 -7.90 -11.74
C VAL A 180 36.53 -6.41 -11.76
N ALA A 181 37.52 -5.52 -11.84
CA ALA A 181 37.35 -4.07 -11.96
C ALA A 181 36.65 -3.59 -13.24
N LYS A 182 36.61 -4.40 -14.32
CA LYS A 182 35.76 -4.13 -15.50
C LYS A 182 34.31 -4.56 -15.31
N ILE A 183 34.04 -5.41 -14.31
CA ILE A 183 32.72 -5.93 -13.95
C ILE A 183 32.17 -5.24 -12.68
N THR A 184 33.05 -4.69 -11.82
CA THR A 184 32.69 -3.94 -10.61
C THR A 184 32.63 -2.45 -10.91
N VAL A 185 31.38 -1.95 -10.89
CA VAL A 185 30.93 -0.65 -10.38
C VAL A 185 31.73 0.58 -10.82
N SER A 186 31.21 1.31 -11.82
CA SER A 186 31.13 2.77 -11.68
C SER A 186 30.13 3.05 -10.56
N ASN A 187 30.54 3.84 -9.55
CA ASN A 187 29.73 4.25 -8.40
C ASN A 187 28.55 5.17 -8.81
N THR A 188 27.65 4.69 -9.67
CA THR A 188 26.26 5.12 -9.59
C THR A 188 25.62 4.18 -8.58
N PRO A 189 25.38 4.65 -7.34
CA PRO A 189 24.73 3.81 -6.36
C PRO A 189 23.40 3.38 -6.96
N PHE A 190 23.09 2.08 -6.92
CA PHE A 190 21.69 1.74 -6.72
C PHE A 190 21.29 2.52 -5.47
N LEU A 191 20.35 3.44 -5.60
CA LEU A 191 19.70 4.01 -4.44
C LEU A 191 18.89 2.86 -3.82
N VAL A 192 19.57 2.04 -3.00
CA VAL A 192 18.92 1.61 -1.75
C VAL A 192 18.36 2.91 -1.21
N PRO A 193 17.03 3.04 -1.01
CA PRO A 193 16.48 4.26 -0.47
C PRO A 193 17.33 4.61 0.74
N LYS A 194 18.09 5.71 0.66
CA LYS A 194 18.88 6.09 1.81
C LYS A 194 17.84 6.33 2.91
N PRO A 195 18.01 5.73 4.11
CA PRO A 195 17.13 6.07 5.22
C PRO A 195 17.01 7.59 5.25
N PRO A 196 15.79 8.14 5.37
CA PRO A 196 15.64 9.57 5.53
C PRO A 196 16.55 10.01 6.67
N ALA A 197 17.24 11.14 6.51
CA ALA A 197 18.21 11.61 7.50
C ALA A 197 17.57 11.56 8.91
N ASN A 198 18.20 10.81 9.83
CA ASN A 198 17.78 10.55 11.22
C ASN A 198 16.76 9.41 11.46
N LEU A 199 16.49 8.53 10.50
CA LEU A 199 15.76 7.28 10.75
C LEU A 199 16.72 6.09 10.80
N GLU A 200 16.81 5.47 11.98
CA GLU A 200 17.55 4.23 12.20
C GLU A 200 16.63 3.01 12.01
N ASP A 201 17.18 1.81 12.12
CA ASP A 201 16.43 0.54 12.06
C ASP A 201 15.67 0.22 13.37
N HIS A 202 15.69 1.16 14.32
CA HIS A 202 15.07 1.08 15.63
C HIS A 202 14.66 2.46 16.14
N PHE A 203 13.89 2.49 17.23
CA PHE A 203 13.61 3.71 17.99
C PHE A 203 13.52 3.40 19.48
N SER A 204 13.78 4.41 20.33
CA SER A 204 13.60 4.29 21.78
C SER A 204 12.26 4.88 22.21
N VAL A 205 11.52 4.18 23.07
CA VAL A 205 10.25 4.66 23.59
C VAL A 205 10.03 4.22 25.04
N LYS A 206 9.38 5.08 25.82
CA LYS A 206 9.02 4.80 27.20
C LYS A 206 7.62 4.20 27.25
N ILE A 207 7.49 2.96 27.72
CA ILE A 207 6.24 2.22 27.87
C ILE A 207 6.11 1.79 29.34
N ASN A 208 5.02 2.16 30.01
CA ASN A 208 4.80 1.86 31.44
C ASN A 208 6.01 2.22 32.32
N ASP A 209 6.47 3.45 32.15
CA ASP A 209 7.64 4.02 32.80
C ASP A 209 9.03 3.38 32.52
N THR A 210 9.08 2.36 31.67
CA THR A 210 10.31 1.66 31.30
C THR A 210 10.74 2.06 29.89
N LEU A 211 12.02 2.39 29.73
CA LEU A 211 12.60 2.71 28.42
C LEU A 211 12.92 1.41 27.67
N TYR A 212 12.35 1.26 26.47
CA TYR A 212 12.61 0.15 25.58
C TYR A 212 13.21 0.67 24.27
N GLU A 213 14.17 -0.08 23.74
CA GLU A 213 14.62 0.05 22.36
C GLU A 213 13.82 -0.94 21.51
N ILE A 214 13.09 -0.43 20.53
CA ILE A 214 12.22 -1.21 19.65
C ILE A 214 12.93 -1.38 18.31
N ARG A 215 13.41 -2.58 18.02
CA ARG A 215 13.99 -2.93 16.72
C ARG A 215 12.97 -3.66 15.87
N ALA A 216 13.06 -3.50 14.56
CA ALA A 216 12.17 -4.16 13.62
C ALA A 216 12.19 -5.69 13.72
N GLU A 217 13.34 -6.26 14.08
CA GLU A 217 13.55 -7.72 14.18
C GLU A 217 12.90 -8.34 15.43
N ASP A 218 12.67 -7.53 16.47
CA ASP A 218 12.01 -7.95 17.70
C ASP A 218 10.46 -7.93 17.59
N LEU A 219 9.94 -7.42 16.47
CA LEU A 219 8.52 -7.34 16.19
C LEU A 219 8.01 -8.63 15.54
N ILE A 220 7.20 -9.35 16.29
CA ILE A 220 6.55 -10.57 15.82
C ILE A 220 5.21 -10.21 15.18
N ARG A 221 5.08 -10.46 13.87
CA ARG A 221 3.82 -10.25 13.14
C ARG A 221 2.70 -11.15 13.71
N ILE A 222 1.56 -10.55 14.04
CA ILE A 222 0.35 -11.25 14.49
C ILE A 222 -0.65 -11.38 13.34
N LYS A 223 -1.10 -10.25 12.77
CA LYS A 223 -2.13 -10.23 11.73
C LYS A 223 -2.01 -9.01 10.83
N GLU A 224 -2.54 -9.09 9.62
CA GLU A 224 -2.72 -7.92 8.75
C GLU A 224 -4.03 -7.21 9.10
N LEU A 225 -4.00 -5.89 9.28
CA LEU A 225 -5.18 -5.07 9.60
C LEU A 225 -5.84 -4.48 8.34
N GLY A 226 -5.04 -4.20 7.32
CA GLY A 226 -5.52 -3.69 6.04
C GLY A 226 -4.41 -3.33 5.06
N ARG A 227 -4.82 -3.13 3.80
CA ARG A 227 -3.98 -2.61 2.72
C ARG A 227 -4.65 -1.38 2.14
N GLY A 228 -3.90 -0.30 2.01
CA GLY A 228 -4.37 0.95 1.41
C GLY A 228 -3.43 1.43 0.31
N SER A 229 -3.76 2.58 -0.29
CA SER A 229 -2.98 3.22 -1.36
C SER A 229 -1.53 3.53 -0.97
N TYR A 230 -1.27 3.66 0.33
CA TYR A 230 0.02 4.07 0.90
C TYR A 230 0.81 2.93 1.54
N GLY A 231 0.28 1.71 1.57
CA GLY A 231 0.99 0.53 2.10
C GLY A 231 0.15 -0.46 2.89
N ILE A 232 0.82 -1.25 3.74
CA ILE A 232 0.23 -2.34 4.54
C ILE A 232 0.26 -1.93 6.01
N VAL A 233 -0.83 -2.21 6.73
CA VAL A 233 -0.89 -2.06 8.18
C VAL A 233 -1.00 -3.44 8.82
N GLU A 234 -0.13 -3.73 9.77
CA GLU A 234 -0.03 -5.03 10.44
C GLU A 234 -0.01 -4.86 11.96
N THR A 235 -0.67 -5.77 12.67
CA THR A 235 -0.50 -5.88 14.12
C THR A 235 0.77 -6.66 14.41
N MET A 236 1.67 -6.12 15.23
CA MET A 236 2.92 -6.78 15.62
C MET A 236 3.12 -6.71 17.13
N LEU A 237 3.63 -7.79 17.73
CA LEU A 237 3.96 -7.88 19.15
C LEU A 237 5.44 -7.61 19.35
N HIS A 238 5.77 -6.67 20.22
CA HIS A 238 7.11 -6.56 20.79
C HIS A 238 7.17 -7.38 22.07
N SER A 239 7.88 -8.50 22.03
CA SER A 239 7.86 -9.50 23.11
C SER A 239 8.44 -8.95 24.42
N ALA A 240 9.50 -8.14 24.37
CA ALA A 240 10.18 -7.66 25.57
C ALA A 240 9.35 -6.66 26.39
N SER A 241 8.55 -5.81 25.73
CA SER A 241 7.63 -4.89 26.41
C SER A 241 6.19 -5.42 26.51
N ASN A 242 5.94 -6.62 25.96
CA ASN A 242 4.61 -7.21 25.80
C ASN A 242 3.58 -6.23 25.18
N THR A 243 4.04 -5.36 24.28
CA THR A 243 3.23 -4.30 23.68
C THR A 243 2.85 -4.68 22.27
N VAL A 244 1.56 -4.52 21.96
CA VAL A 244 1.03 -4.75 20.62
C VAL A 244 0.97 -3.42 19.87
N PHE A 245 1.67 -3.35 18.75
CA PHE A 245 1.70 -2.19 17.85
C PHE A 245 0.84 -2.44 16.61
N ALA A 246 0.25 -1.35 16.09
CA ALA A 246 -0.13 -1.26 14.69
C ALA A 246 1.04 -0.66 13.91
N VAL A 247 1.63 -1.44 13.01
CA VAL A 247 2.79 -1.07 12.20
C VAL A 247 2.33 -0.75 10.78
N LYS A 248 2.44 0.52 10.39
CA LYS A 248 2.14 0.97 9.03
C LYS A 248 3.44 1.07 8.23
N ARG A 249 3.54 0.29 7.16
CA ARG A 249 4.69 0.29 6.24
C ARG A 249 4.42 1.27 5.11
N ILE A 250 5.22 2.32 4.99
CA ILE A 250 5.19 3.30 3.90
C ILE A 250 6.37 3.03 3.00
N HIS A 251 6.08 2.71 1.73
CA HIS A 251 7.12 2.48 0.75
C HIS A 251 7.70 3.82 0.28
N LEU A 252 9.01 4.01 0.43
CA LEU A 252 9.67 5.22 -0.05
C LEU A 252 9.87 5.14 -1.56
N THR A 253 9.42 6.18 -2.27
CA THR A 253 9.87 6.44 -3.63
C THR A 253 11.04 7.43 -3.60
N VAL A 254 11.91 7.38 -4.60
CA VAL A 254 13.22 8.08 -4.62
C VAL A 254 13.10 9.60 -4.82
N ASN A 255 11.97 10.22 -4.46
CA ASN A 255 11.81 11.67 -4.58
C ASN A 255 11.90 12.35 -3.21
N ASP A 256 12.84 13.31 -3.11
CA ASP A 256 13.15 14.11 -1.91
C ASP A 256 11.92 14.81 -1.30
N GLU A 257 10.91 15.12 -2.12
CA GLU A 257 9.68 15.77 -1.66
C GLU A 257 8.77 14.85 -0.82
N GLU A 258 8.60 13.58 -1.20
CA GLU A 258 7.82 12.62 -0.40
C GLU A 258 8.55 12.30 0.92
N GLN A 259 9.88 12.22 0.85
CA GLN A 259 10.75 11.96 1.99
C GLN A 259 10.75 13.12 3.00
N LYS A 260 10.86 14.38 2.54
CA LYS A 260 10.74 15.57 3.42
C LYS A 260 9.36 15.65 4.08
N ARG A 261 8.29 15.26 3.37
CA ARG A 261 6.92 15.25 3.89
C ARG A 261 6.73 14.21 4.99
N MET A 262 7.19 12.98 4.75
CA MET A 262 7.22 11.92 5.76
C MET A 262 7.98 12.37 7.04
N LEU A 263 9.08 13.11 6.90
CA LEU A 263 9.83 13.64 8.05
C LEU A 263 9.05 14.71 8.83
N ILE A 264 8.26 15.56 8.16
CA ILE A 264 7.35 16.52 8.81
C ILE A 264 6.23 15.78 9.56
N GLU A 265 5.70 14.71 8.97
CA GLU A 265 4.65 13.85 9.53
C GLU A 265 5.11 13.14 10.80
N LEU A 266 6.31 12.55 10.75
CA LEU A 266 6.97 11.94 11.91
C LEU A 266 7.18 12.95 13.03
N ASN A 267 7.72 14.12 12.70
CA ASN A 267 8.00 15.17 13.68
C ASN A 267 6.72 15.74 14.33
N THR A 268 5.60 15.73 13.60
CA THR A 268 4.28 16.12 14.12
C THR A 268 3.69 15.04 15.02
N SER A 269 3.72 13.78 14.56
CA SER A 269 3.16 12.64 15.30
C SER A 269 3.89 12.41 16.62
N MET A 270 5.20 12.69 16.67
CA MET A 270 5.98 12.65 17.92
C MET A 270 5.58 13.72 18.95
N LYS A 271 4.81 14.74 18.58
CA LYS A 271 4.36 15.82 19.49
C LYS A 271 2.94 15.63 20.03
N SER A 272 2.19 14.62 19.58
CA SER A 272 0.76 14.47 19.89
C SER A 272 0.45 13.84 21.26
N GLY A 273 1.46 13.66 22.13
CA GLY A 273 1.38 12.82 23.32
C GLY A 273 0.41 13.26 24.43
N SER A 274 -0.51 14.19 24.18
CA SER A 274 -1.47 14.67 25.19
C SER A 274 -2.95 14.61 24.79
N CYS A 275 -3.32 14.15 23.58
CA CYS A 275 -4.74 14.03 23.20
C CYS A 275 -5.26 12.59 23.32
N PRO A 276 -6.27 12.31 24.18
CA PRO A 276 -6.84 10.96 24.34
C PRO A 276 -7.64 10.48 23.12
N HIS A 277 -7.98 11.39 22.19
CA HIS A 277 -8.76 11.09 20.98
C HIS A 277 -7.91 11.02 19.71
N MET A 278 -6.59 10.97 19.85
CA MET A 278 -5.65 10.73 18.75
C MET A 278 -4.90 9.42 19.02
N VAL A 279 -4.70 8.62 17.97
CA VAL A 279 -3.91 7.38 18.07
C VAL A 279 -2.48 7.74 18.48
N GLN A 280 -1.99 7.09 19.54
CA GLN A 280 -0.63 7.34 20.02
C GLN A 280 0.40 6.85 18.98
N PHE A 281 1.37 7.70 18.70
CA PHE A 281 2.55 7.36 17.91
C PHE A 281 3.71 7.02 18.85
N TYR A 282 4.30 5.85 18.71
CA TYR A 282 5.42 5.41 19.56
C TYR A 282 6.78 5.75 18.94
N GLY A 283 6.88 5.66 17.61
CA GLY A 283 8.12 5.92 16.90
C GLY A 283 8.11 5.37 15.48
N ALA A 284 9.19 5.61 14.76
CA ALA A 284 9.39 5.07 13.42
C ALA A 284 10.79 4.56 13.22
N MET A 285 10.91 3.64 12.28
CA MET A 285 12.17 3.00 11.91
C MET A 285 12.21 2.79 10.39
N PHE A 286 13.41 2.67 9.83
CA PHE A 286 13.63 2.38 8.42
C PHE A 286 14.12 0.94 8.25
N ARG A 287 13.41 0.16 7.42
CA ARG A 287 13.76 -1.24 7.14
C ARG A 287 13.36 -1.63 5.74
N GLU A 288 14.28 -2.31 5.03
CA GLU A 288 14.03 -2.92 3.72
C GLU A 288 13.54 -1.93 2.65
N GLY A 289 13.92 -0.66 2.73
CA GLY A 289 13.45 0.38 1.79
C GLY A 289 12.08 0.99 2.15
N ASP A 290 11.46 0.55 3.24
CA ASP A 290 10.22 1.08 3.77
C ASP A 290 10.45 1.82 5.10
N VAL A 291 9.58 2.78 5.39
CA VAL A 291 9.45 3.37 6.73
C VAL A 291 8.31 2.70 7.47
N TRP A 292 8.60 2.23 8.68
CA TRP A 292 7.65 1.55 9.54
C TRP A 292 7.24 2.52 10.64
N LEU A 293 5.95 2.85 10.71
CA LEU A 293 5.36 3.68 11.75
C LEU A 293 4.75 2.77 12.81
N CYS A 294 5.26 2.82 14.04
CA CYS A 294 4.73 2.06 15.16
C CYS A 294 3.73 2.91 15.95
N MET A 295 2.47 2.47 15.93
CA MET A 295 1.33 3.19 16.50
C MET A 295 0.59 2.30 17.50
N GLU A 296 -0.24 2.92 18.32
CA GLU A 296 -1.21 2.24 19.16
C GLU A 296 -2.14 1.33 18.34
N ALA A 297 -2.25 0.08 18.78
CA ALA A 297 -3.15 -0.89 18.18
C ALA A 297 -4.59 -0.67 18.69
N MET A 298 -5.50 -0.41 17.75
CA MET A 298 -6.94 -0.37 17.98
C MET A 298 -7.62 -1.63 17.44
N ASP A 299 -8.83 -1.94 17.89
CA ASP A 299 -9.51 -3.17 17.48
C ASP A 299 -10.10 -3.09 16.07
N LEU A 300 -10.71 -1.94 15.74
CA LEU A 300 -11.49 -1.81 14.52
C LEU A 300 -11.59 -0.36 14.03
N SER A 301 -11.76 -0.18 12.72
CA SER A 301 -12.14 1.11 12.13
C SER A 301 -13.66 1.31 12.15
N LEU A 302 -14.09 2.56 12.25
CA LEU A 302 -15.52 2.91 12.33
C LEU A 302 -16.28 2.47 11.08
N ASP A 303 -15.64 2.48 9.90
CA ASP A 303 -16.24 1.99 8.67
C ASP A 303 -16.59 0.50 8.71
N LYS A 304 -15.77 -0.31 9.38
CA LYS A 304 -16.06 -1.73 9.59
C LYS A 304 -17.10 -1.91 10.69
N PHE A 305 -17.01 -1.12 11.77
CA PHE A 305 -17.94 -1.21 12.90
C PHE A 305 -19.39 -0.91 12.52
N TYR A 306 -19.65 0.19 11.81
CA TYR A 306 -21.04 0.52 11.45
C TYR A 306 -21.62 -0.50 10.45
N ARG A 307 -20.79 -1.08 9.56
CA ARG A 307 -21.21 -2.16 8.67
C ARG A 307 -21.64 -3.40 9.46
N MET A 308 -20.88 -3.77 10.50
CA MET A 308 -21.27 -4.88 11.39
C MET A 308 -22.61 -4.61 12.07
N CYS A 309 -22.86 -3.37 12.52
CA CYS A 309 -24.16 -3.00 13.07
C CYS A 309 -25.29 -3.20 12.04
N VAL A 310 -25.08 -2.76 10.80
CA VAL A 310 -26.05 -2.93 9.69
C VAL A 310 -26.31 -4.40 9.39
N ASP A 311 -25.26 -5.23 9.29
CA ASP A 311 -25.37 -6.66 9.01
C ASP A 311 -26.14 -7.39 10.13
N GLN A 312 -25.96 -6.93 11.37
CA GLN A 312 -26.69 -7.41 12.55
C GLN A 312 -28.08 -6.76 12.73
N LYS A 313 -28.51 -5.89 11.80
CA LYS A 313 -29.76 -5.10 11.88
C LYS A 313 -29.89 -4.28 13.17
N ARG A 314 -28.75 -3.85 13.73
CA ARG A 314 -28.66 -3.02 14.92
C ARG A 314 -28.56 -1.55 14.53
N ILE A 315 -29.29 -0.70 15.25
CA ILE A 315 -29.19 0.76 15.13
C ILE A 315 -28.14 1.23 16.13
N ILE A 316 -27.23 2.08 15.69
CA ILE A 316 -26.25 2.71 16.59
C ILE A 316 -26.99 3.75 17.44
N PRO A 317 -27.00 3.62 18.77
CA PRO A 317 -27.69 4.55 19.65
C PRO A 317 -27.09 5.95 19.62
N ASP A 318 -27.90 6.96 19.93
CA ASP A 318 -27.48 8.37 19.95
C ASP A 318 -26.31 8.64 20.90
N PHE A 319 -26.24 7.94 22.04
CA PHE A 319 -25.11 8.11 22.97
C PHE A 319 -23.77 7.64 22.37
N VAL A 320 -23.79 6.63 21.50
CA VAL A 320 -22.59 6.16 20.78
C VAL A 320 -22.24 7.13 19.66
N LEU A 321 -23.25 7.61 18.90
CA LEU A 321 -23.04 8.66 17.88
C LEU A 321 -22.47 9.94 18.50
N CYS A 322 -22.94 10.30 19.69
CA CYS A 322 -22.42 11.41 20.47
C CYS A 322 -20.95 11.22 20.84
N LYS A 323 -20.56 10.05 21.39
CA LYS A 323 -19.16 9.73 21.71
C LYS A 323 -18.26 9.79 20.49
N ILE A 324 -18.73 9.25 19.35
CA ILE A 324 -18.00 9.32 18.07
C ILE A 324 -17.78 10.78 17.68
N ALA A 325 -18.85 11.57 17.61
CA ALA A 325 -18.77 12.96 17.18
C ALA A 325 -17.88 13.79 18.12
N ARG A 326 -18.06 13.65 19.43
CA ARG A 326 -17.28 14.38 20.43
C ARG A 326 -15.80 14.05 20.34
N SER A 327 -15.44 12.77 20.30
CA SER A 327 -14.03 12.33 20.19
C SER A 327 -13.37 12.90 18.94
N ILE A 328 -14.08 12.90 17.81
CA ILE A 328 -13.57 13.47 16.56
C ILE A 328 -13.37 14.98 16.69
N VAL A 329 -14.36 15.71 17.23
CA VAL A 329 -14.26 17.18 17.37
C VAL A 329 -13.17 17.58 18.36
N GLU A 330 -13.01 16.88 19.48
CA GLU A 330 -11.95 17.13 20.46
C GLU A 330 -10.56 16.89 19.86
N ALA A 331 -10.38 15.81 19.10
CA ALA A 331 -9.14 15.55 18.37
C ALA A 331 -8.85 16.65 17.33
N LEU A 332 -9.84 17.03 16.51
CA LEU A 332 -9.69 18.10 15.51
C LEU A 332 -9.41 19.46 16.15
N HIS A 333 -10.05 19.75 17.28
CA HIS A 333 -9.81 20.96 18.06
C HIS A 333 -8.38 21.01 18.57
N TYR A 334 -7.91 19.94 19.21
CA TYR A 334 -6.54 19.80 19.69
C TYR A 334 -5.52 19.96 18.55
N MET A 335 -5.73 19.26 17.43
CA MET A 335 -4.86 19.39 16.25
C MET A 335 -4.75 20.85 15.80
N LYS A 336 -5.86 21.60 15.78
CA LYS A 336 -5.83 22.99 15.36
C LYS A 336 -5.23 23.93 16.40
N GLN A 337 -5.52 23.75 17.69
CA GLN A 337 -5.06 24.67 18.73
C GLN A 337 -3.60 24.41 19.12
N GLU A 338 -3.25 23.16 19.39
CA GLU A 338 -1.95 22.79 19.97
C GLU A 338 -0.91 22.51 18.88
N LEU A 339 -1.33 21.93 17.75
CA LEU A 339 -0.43 21.56 16.65
C LEU A 339 -0.49 22.52 15.46
N ASN A 340 -1.49 23.43 15.43
CA ASN A 340 -1.81 24.29 14.28
C ASN A 340 -2.00 23.53 12.96
N LEU A 341 -2.62 22.34 13.03
CA LEU A 341 -2.86 21.46 11.89
C LEU A 341 -4.36 21.24 11.62
N MET A 342 -4.66 20.87 10.38
CA MET A 342 -5.98 20.40 9.95
C MET A 342 -5.86 18.95 9.50
N HIS A 343 -6.94 18.17 9.65
CA HIS A 343 -6.90 16.75 9.32
C HIS A 343 -7.04 16.51 7.81
N ARG A 344 -8.00 17.18 7.16
CA ARG A 344 -8.28 17.17 5.71
C ARG A 344 -8.73 15.83 5.10
N ASP A 345 -8.72 14.73 5.84
CA ASP A 345 -9.22 13.42 5.39
C ASP A 345 -10.12 12.75 6.44
N VAL A 346 -11.04 13.52 7.06
CA VAL A 346 -11.98 12.96 8.05
C VAL A 346 -12.99 12.05 7.35
N LYS A 347 -13.00 10.76 7.70
CA LYS A 347 -13.91 9.73 7.16
C LYS A 347 -13.97 8.51 8.09
N PRO A 348 -14.99 7.64 7.98
CA PRO A 348 -15.13 6.49 8.86
C PRO A 348 -13.91 5.54 8.92
N SER A 349 -13.11 5.41 7.85
CA SER A 349 -11.93 4.53 7.87
C SER A 349 -10.75 5.09 8.66
N ASN A 350 -10.74 6.40 8.94
CA ASN A 350 -9.67 7.07 9.69
C ASN A 350 -10.07 7.33 11.16
N VAL A 351 -11.20 6.78 11.59
CA VAL A 351 -11.64 6.79 12.99
C VAL A 351 -11.59 5.35 13.48
N LEU A 352 -10.85 5.12 14.57
CA LEU A 352 -10.64 3.81 15.15
C LEU A 352 -11.31 3.70 16.52
N LEU A 353 -11.72 2.49 16.88
CA LEU A 353 -12.32 2.17 18.17
C LEU A 353 -11.76 0.88 18.76
N ASN A 354 -11.88 0.75 20.09
CA ASN A 354 -11.51 -0.46 20.81
C ASN A 354 -12.58 -0.90 21.82
N ARG A 355 -12.40 -2.09 22.38
CA ARG A 355 -13.29 -2.71 23.38
C ARG A 355 -13.37 -1.94 24.69
N LYS A 356 -12.49 -0.97 24.95
CA LYS A 356 -12.58 -0.09 26.12
C LYS A 356 -13.55 1.08 25.90
N GLY A 357 -14.12 1.24 24.70
CA GLY A 357 -14.97 2.38 24.37
C GLY A 357 -14.18 3.62 23.91
N GLU A 358 -12.87 3.49 23.73
CA GLU A 358 -12.04 4.59 23.24
C GLU A 358 -12.26 4.77 21.74
N ILE A 359 -12.37 6.03 21.31
CA ILE A 359 -12.54 6.42 19.91
C ILE A 359 -11.47 7.44 19.57
N LYS A 360 -10.66 7.14 18.56
CA LYS A 360 -9.45 7.89 18.22
C LYS A 360 -9.33 8.12 16.72
N ILE A 361 -8.89 9.32 16.34
CA ILE A 361 -8.52 9.63 14.95
C ILE A 361 -7.11 9.09 14.68
N CYS A 362 -6.92 8.46 13.51
CA CYS A 362 -5.63 8.06 12.97
C CYS A 362 -5.30 8.81 11.68
N ASP A 363 -4.09 8.61 11.14
CA ASP A 363 -3.69 9.15 9.83
C ASP A 363 -3.78 10.68 9.69
N PHE A 364 -3.60 11.39 10.82
CA PHE A 364 -3.56 12.84 10.87
C PHE A 364 -2.22 13.40 10.34
N GLY A 365 -2.25 14.53 9.63
CA GLY A 365 -1.05 15.21 9.11
C GLY A 365 -0.37 14.55 7.90
N ILE A 366 -0.66 13.28 7.63
CA ILE A 366 -0.06 12.47 6.55
C ILE A 366 -0.81 12.61 5.22
N SER A 367 -2.14 12.66 5.26
CA SER A 367 -3.01 12.61 4.08
C SER A 367 -3.38 14.00 3.53
N GLY A 368 -3.37 15.03 4.37
CA GLY A 368 -3.94 16.33 4.06
C GLY A 368 -3.14 17.21 3.08
N HIS A 369 -1.83 17.00 2.97
CA HIS A 369 -0.99 17.68 1.96
C HIS A 369 -0.92 16.91 0.63
N LEU A 370 -1.24 15.60 0.63
CA LEU A 370 -1.33 14.78 -0.58
C LEU A 370 -2.62 15.05 -1.37
N THR A 371 -3.65 15.59 -0.72
CA THR A 371 -4.92 15.96 -1.38
C THR A 371 -4.88 17.29 -2.16
N ASP A 372 -3.75 18.00 -2.22
CA ASP A 372 -3.60 19.16 -3.12
C ASP A 372 -3.43 18.74 -4.60
N SER A 373 -3.34 17.44 -4.87
CA SER A 373 -3.52 16.87 -6.22
C SER A 373 -4.94 16.32 -6.38
N LEU A 374 -5.90 17.23 -6.60
CA LEU A 374 -7.31 16.95 -6.92
C LEU A 374 -7.49 15.77 -7.92
N ALA A 375 -6.53 15.60 -8.82
CA ALA A 375 -6.50 14.56 -9.86
C ALA A 375 -6.38 13.10 -9.38
N LYS A 376 -5.77 12.81 -8.21
CA LYS A 376 -5.59 11.42 -7.73
C LYS A 376 -6.85 10.87 -7.03
N THR A 377 -7.59 11.71 -6.31
CA THR A 377 -8.80 11.29 -5.57
C THR A 377 -10.00 11.07 -6.49
N ILE A 378 -10.09 11.85 -7.57
CA ILE A 378 -11.18 11.75 -8.57
C ILE A 378 -11.11 10.44 -9.37
N ASN A 379 -9.89 9.93 -9.65
CA ASN A 379 -9.69 8.70 -10.41
C ASN A 379 -9.75 7.41 -9.57
N ALA A 380 -9.79 7.50 -8.24
CA ALA A 380 -9.68 6.35 -7.34
C ALA A 380 -11.04 5.72 -6.92
N GLY A 381 -12.17 6.25 -7.40
CA GLY A 381 -13.49 5.70 -7.07
C GLY A 381 -13.90 5.82 -5.58
N CYS A 382 -13.24 6.68 -4.80
CA CYS A 382 -13.54 6.87 -3.38
C CYS A 382 -14.84 7.68 -3.17
N LYS A 383 -15.60 7.31 -2.12
CA LYS A 383 -16.78 8.05 -1.63
C LYS A 383 -16.41 9.51 -1.29
N PRO A 384 -17.21 10.51 -1.73
CA PRO A 384 -16.90 11.90 -1.44
C PRO A 384 -17.22 12.24 0.03
N TYR A 385 -16.19 12.68 0.76
CA TYR A 385 -16.32 13.34 2.07
C TYR A 385 -15.83 14.80 2.02
N MET A 386 -15.28 15.21 0.88
CA MET A 386 -14.64 16.50 0.68
C MET A 386 -15.68 17.61 0.56
N ALA A 387 -15.39 18.76 1.15
CA ALA A 387 -16.26 19.93 1.10
C ALA A 387 -16.28 20.59 -0.30
N PRO A 388 -17.39 21.23 -0.71
CA PRO A 388 -17.56 21.78 -2.06
C PRO A 388 -16.47 22.79 -2.47
N GLU A 389 -16.04 23.65 -1.54
CA GLU A 389 -15.01 24.67 -1.76
C GLU A 389 -13.62 24.08 -2.06
N ARG A 390 -13.36 22.82 -1.67
CA ARG A 390 -12.12 22.12 -2.02
C ARG A 390 -12.15 21.57 -3.45
N ILE A 391 -13.33 21.43 -4.04
CA ILE A 391 -13.53 20.80 -5.35
C ILE A 391 -13.64 21.87 -6.45
N ASN A 392 -14.22 23.04 -6.14
CA ASN A 392 -14.37 24.15 -7.08
C ASN A 392 -13.97 25.49 -6.43
N PRO A 393 -12.68 25.87 -6.48
CA PRO A 393 -12.19 27.13 -5.91
C PRO A 393 -12.50 28.30 -6.87
N HIS A 394 -13.77 28.63 -7.07
CA HIS A 394 -14.19 29.72 -7.98
C HIS A 394 -14.39 31.08 -7.29
N ASP A 395 -14.15 31.20 -5.97
CA ASP A 395 -14.17 32.48 -5.28
C ASP A 395 -12.74 32.93 -4.90
N GLU A 396 -12.27 33.98 -5.57
CA GLU A 396 -11.01 34.70 -5.30
C GLU A 396 -11.04 35.50 -3.98
N ALA A 397 -12.09 35.37 -3.17
CA ALA A 397 -12.17 35.94 -1.85
C ALA A 397 -11.30 35.13 -0.89
N GLN A 398 -10.01 35.48 -0.83
CA GLN A 398 -9.02 35.17 0.21
C GLN A 398 -9.63 34.81 1.58
N HIS A 399 -10.04 33.56 1.73
CA HIS A 399 -10.23 32.89 3.00
C HIS A 399 -9.61 31.53 2.82
N ALA A 400 -8.31 31.47 3.11
CA ALA A 400 -7.55 30.25 3.21
C ALA A 400 -8.40 29.13 3.82
N TYR A 401 -8.55 28.03 3.07
CA TYR A 401 -8.86 26.68 3.53
C TYR A 401 -9.04 26.59 5.06
N ASP A 402 -10.27 26.81 5.53
CA ASP A 402 -10.59 26.92 6.96
C ASP A 402 -10.99 25.55 7.52
N ILE A 403 -10.90 25.38 8.84
CA ILE A 403 -11.29 24.16 9.57
C ILE A 403 -12.74 23.69 9.28
N ARG A 404 -13.55 24.58 8.70
CA ARG A 404 -14.91 24.31 8.23
C ARG A 404 -15.00 23.19 7.18
N SER A 405 -13.93 22.91 6.43
CA SER A 405 -13.91 21.77 5.51
C SER A 405 -13.89 20.42 6.26
N ASP A 406 -13.15 20.31 7.37
CA ASP A 406 -13.15 19.11 8.21
C ASP A 406 -14.50 18.92 8.92
N VAL A 407 -15.17 20.03 9.27
CA VAL A 407 -16.55 20.02 9.82
C VAL A 407 -17.55 19.45 8.82
N TRP A 408 -17.42 19.77 7.53
CA TRP A 408 -18.22 19.15 6.48
C TRP A 408 -17.97 17.64 6.37
N SER A 409 -16.70 17.22 6.42
CA SER A 409 -16.32 15.81 6.33
C SER A 409 -16.81 15.00 7.54
N LEU A 410 -16.76 15.57 8.75
CA LEU A 410 -17.46 15.06 9.94
C LEU A 410 -18.97 14.98 9.69
N GLY A 411 -19.50 15.98 8.99
CA GLY A 411 -20.86 16.05 8.48
C GLY A 411 -21.30 14.77 7.77
N ILE A 412 -20.61 14.45 6.69
CA ILE A 412 -20.86 13.26 5.88
C ILE A 412 -20.63 11.96 6.68
N THR A 413 -19.54 11.91 7.44
CA THR A 413 -19.16 10.76 8.28
C THR A 413 -20.28 10.35 9.24
N MET A 414 -20.84 11.30 9.98
CA MET A 414 -21.90 11.00 10.95
C MET A 414 -23.23 10.59 10.29
N ILE A 415 -23.56 11.10 9.10
CA ILE A 415 -24.76 10.65 8.37
C ILE A 415 -24.58 9.20 7.92
N GLU A 416 -23.41 8.88 7.36
CA GLU A 416 -23.12 7.52 6.91
C GLU A 416 -23.15 6.52 8.06
N VAL A 417 -22.53 6.85 9.19
CA VAL A 417 -22.49 5.97 10.37
C VAL A 417 -23.89 5.79 10.96
N ALA A 418 -24.68 6.86 11.09
CA ALA A 418 -26.03 6.77 11.67
C ALA A 418 -27.04 6.02 10.79
N THR A 419 -26.88 6.09 9.46
CA THR A 419 -27.81 5.49 8.50
C THR A 419 -27.34 4.14 7.95
N GLY A 420 -26.06 3.81 8.13
CA GLY A 420 -25.40 2.67 7.51
C GLY A 420 -25.08 2.85 6.03
N ASN A 421 -25.46 3.98 5.43
CA ASN A 421 -25.36 4.21 3.99
C ASN A 421 -24.71 5.56 3.72
N HIS A 422 -23.78 5.59 2.76
CA HIS A 422 -23.20 6.87 2.34
C HIS A 422 -24.31 7.77 1.79
N PRO A 423 -24.36 9.06 2.18
CA PRO A 423 -25.47 9.94 1.84
C PRO A 423 -25.59 10.26 0.34
N TYR A 424 -24.51 10.10 -0.43
CA TYR A 424 -24.51 10.33 -1.86
C TYR A 424 -24.77 9.03 -2.62
N SER A 425 -25.54 9.13 -3.70
CA SER A 425 -25.84 7.99 -4.55
C SER A 425 -24.61 7.56 -5.35
N LYS A 426 -24.53 6.27 -5.70
CA LYS A 426 -23.48 5.76 -6.60
C LYS A 426 -23.47 6.59 -7.89
N TRP A 427 -22.29 7.05 -8.30
CA TRP A 427 -22.08 7.83 -9.52
C TRP A 427 -21.44 6.95 -10.60
N LYS A 428 -21.78 7.22 -11.86
CA LYS A 428 -21.18 6.58 -13.04
C LYS A 428 -19.98 7.38 -13.55
N THR A 429 -19.95 8.68 -13.31
CA THR A 429 -18.89 9.58 -13.77
C THR A 429 -18.39 10.50 -12.65
N PRO A 430 -17.11 10.90 -12.68
CA PRO A 430 -16.59 11.96 -11.81
C PRO A 430 -17.41 13.25 -11.80
N PHE A 431 -18.01 13.59 -12.94
CA PHE A 431 -18.85 14.78 -13.06
C PHE A 431 -20.17 14.66 -12.29
N GLU A 432 -20.80 13.48 -12.29
CA GLU A 432 -21.99 13.21 -11.47
C GLU A 432 -21.68 13.30 -9.97
N GLN A 433 -20.49 12.86 -9.55
CA GLN A 433 -20.01 13.02 -8.18
C GLN A 433 -19.84 14.50 -7.82
N LEU A 434 -19.23 15.28 -8.72
CA LEU A 434 -18.98 16.70 -8.53
C LEU A 434 -20.29 17.49 -8.46
N LYS A 435 -21.27 17.16 -9.32
CA LYS A 435 -22.61 17.74 -9.29
C LYS A 435 -23.30 17.50 -7.94
N GLN A 436 -23.28 16.27 -7.43
CA GLN A 436 -23.93 15.93 -6.14
C GLN A 436 -23.35 16.70 -4.95
N VAL A 437 -22.04 17.00 -4.98
CA VAL A 437 -21.38 17.71 -3.87
C VAL A 437 -21.49 19.23 -4.02
N VAL A 438 -21.31 19.75 -5.23
CA VAL A 438 -21.18 21.20 -5.48
C VAL A 438 -22.51 21.86 -5.84
N MET A 439 -23.42 21.15 -6.52
CA MET A 439 -24.64 21.73 -7.09
C MET A 439 -25.92 21.31 -6.34
N ASP A 440 -25.98 20.09 -5.83
CA ASP A 440 -27.17 19.60 -5.12
C ASP A 440 -27.21 20.10 -3.66
N SER A 441 -28.40 20.04 -3.04
CA SER A 441 -28.53 20.42 -1.62
C SER A 441 -27.73 19.48 -0.71
N PRO A 442 -27.13 19.98 0.40
CA PRO A 442 -26.42 19.14 1.35
C PRO A 442 -27.30 17.99 1.85
N PRO A 443 -26.74 16.78 2.01
CA PRO A 443 -27.52 15.63 2.43
C PRO A 443 -28.08 15.85 3.83
N LYS A 444 -29.33 15.43 4.02
CA LYS A 444 -30.02 15.43 5.31
C LYS A 444 -30.15 14.01 5.82
N LEU A 445 -30.33 13.87 7.13
CA LEU A 445 -30.72 12.58 7.69
C LEU A 445 -32.08 12.16 7.09
N PRO A 446 -32.25 10.88 6.72
CA PRO A 446 -33.57 10.38 6.36
C PRO A 446 -34.49 10.48 7.58
N ASN A 447 -35.78 10.74 7.38
CA ASN A 447 -36.79 10.77 8.45
C ASN A 447 -36.76 9.45 9.24
N ARG A 448 -36.06 9.45 10.36
CA ARG A 448 -35.92 8.37 11.34
C ARG A 448 -36.03 9.02 12.72
N ASN A 449 -36.29 8.21 13.74
CA ASN A 449 -36.40 8.64 15.14
C ASN A 449 -35.01 8.98 15.74
N PHE A 450 -34.25 9.88 15.12
CA PHE A 450 -33.04 10.47 15.70
C PHE A 450 -33.43 11.59 16.67
N SER A 451 -32.59 11.91 17.66
CA SER A 451 -32.88 13.06 18.52
C SER A 451 -32.79 14.39 17.75
N GLU A 452 -33.61 15.36 18.17
CA GLU A 452 -33.59 16.71 17.60
C GLU A 452 -32.20 17.35 17.75
N GLU A 453 -31.46 17.04 18.82
CA GLU A 453 -30.10 17.53 19.01
C GLU A 453 -29.13 16.91 17.99
N PHE A 454 -29.27 15.62 17.65
CA PHE A 454 -28.44 15.02 16.61
C PHE A 454 -28.74 15.65 15.24
N GLU A 455 -30.01 15.84 14.90
CA GLU A 455 -30.41 16.50 13.66
C GLU A 455 -29.89 17.94 13.58
N SER A 456 -29.96 18.69 14.68
CA SER A 456 -29.43 20.06 14.77
C SER A 456 -27.92 20.10 14.59
N PHE A 457 -27.18 19.16 15.19
CA PHE A 457 -25.73 19.02 15.03
C PHE A 457 -25.31 18.79 13.57
N LYS A 458 -26.23 18.27 12.72
CA LYS A 458 -25.99 18.06 11.29
C LYS A 458 -26.23 19.29 10.42
N ASN A 459 -26.86 20.34 10.93
CA ASN A 459 -27.25 21.48 10.11
C ASN A 459 -26.06 22.44 9.91
N PHE A 460 -25.12 22.05 9.05
CA PHE A 460 -23.88 22.81 8.79
C PHE A 460 -24.05 23.97 7.81
N LYS A 461 -25.24 24.56 7.65
CA LYS A 461 -25.42 25.70 6.73
C LYS A 461 -24.47 26.86 7.02
N GLU A 462 -24.07 27.03 8.28
CA GLU A 462 -23.12 28.08 8.71
C GLU A 462 -21.72 27.53 9.06
N ARG A 463 -21.54 26.20 9.07
CA ARG A 463 -20.30 25.46 9.40
C ARG A 463 -19.57 26.05 10.63
N PRO A 464 -20.05 25.82 11.85
CA PRO A 464 -19.42 26.32 13.07
C PRO A 464 -17.98 25.81 13.22
N LYS A 465 -17.14 26.54 13.96
CA LYS A 465 -15.78 26.11 14.28
C LYS A 465 -15.80 25.07 15.40
N TYR A 466 -14.69 24.37 15.62
CA TYR A 466 -14.62 23.27 16.61
C TYR A 466 -15.04 23.70 18.02
N LYS A 467 -14.63 24.90 18.47
CA LYS A 467 -15.01 25.43 19.77
C LYS A 467 -16.53 25.55 19.93
N ASP A 468 -17.21 26.07 18.91
CA ASP A 468 -18.66 26.25 18.93
C ASP A 468 -19.38 24.89 18.83
N LEU A 469 -18.81 23.93 18.08
CA LEU A 469 -19.32 22.56 18.03
C LEU A 469 -19.26 21.86 19.38
N LEU A 470 -18.18 22.02 20.15
CA LEU A 470 -18.03 21.44 21.49
C LEU A 470 -19.09 21.97 22.47
N GLU A 471 -19.58 23.19 22.25
CA GLU A 471 -20.65 23.78 23.04
C GLU A 471 -22.06 23.31 22.62
N HIS A 472 -22.18 22.60 21.50
CA HIS A 472 -23.46 22.15 20.97
C HIS A 472 -24.17 21.17 21.94
N PRO A 473 -25.49 21.28 22.17
CA PRO A 473 -26.23 20.43 23.12
C PRO A 473 -26.01 18.93 22.92
N PHE A 474 -25.93 18.49 21.65
CA PHE A 474 -25.62 17.11 21.29
C PHE A 474 -24.29 16.62 21.89
N LEU A 475 -23.22 17.42 21.88
CA LEU A 475 -21.91 17.02 22.40
C LEU A 475 -21.78 17.21 23.92
N LYS A 476 -22.56 18.13 24.51
CA LYS A 476 -22.61 18.33 25.97
C LYS A 476 -23.32 17.20 26.72
N ARG A 477 -24.23 16.48 26.06
CA ARG A 477 -24.97 15.34 26.65
C ARG A 477 -24.05 14.18 27.07
N PHE A 478 -22.80 14.17 26.63
CA PHE A 478 -21.88 13.03 26.77
C PHE A 478 -21.31 12.80 28.18
N GLU A 479 -21.43 13.74 29.13
CA GLU A 479 -20.60 13.73 30.34
C GLU A 479 -20.74 12.50 31.29
N ASN A 480 -21.57 11.47 30.99
CA ASN A 480 -21.73 10.29 31.85
C ASN A 480 -21.92 8.91 31.17
N CYS A 481 -21.63 8.71 29.86
CA CYS A 481 -22.02 7.47 29.13
C CYS A 481 -20.87 6.51 28.74
N GLU A 482 -19.66 6.63 29.30
CA GLU A 482 -18.49 5.87 28.82
C GLU A 482 -18.64 4.35 28.95
N ASN A 483 -19.15 3.86 30.09
CA ASN A 483 -19.36 2.43 30.32
C ASN A 483 -20.37 1.83 29.33
N ASP A 484 -21.40 2.60 28.94
CA ASP A 484 -22.43 2.15 28.01
C ASP A 484 -21.89 2.04 26.58
N VAL A 485 -20.96 2.92 26.19
CA VAL A 485 -20.30 2.86 24.88
C VAL A 485 -19.43 1.63 24.76
N ALA A 486 -18.61 1.35 25.79
CA ALA A 486 -17.80 0.14 25.82
C ALA A 486 -18.67 -1.12 25.78
N ALA A 487 -19.76 -1.15 26.54
CA ALA A 487 -20.71 -2.27 26.54
C ALA A 487 -21.30 -2.51 25.15
N PHE A 488 -21.82 -1.47 24.49
CA PHE A 488 -22.39 -1.58 23.15
C PHE A 488 -21.36 -2.05 22.11
N ILE A 489 -20.14 -1.51 22.13
CA ILE A 489 -19.07 -1.93 21.21
C ILE A 489 -18.76 -3.42 21.42
N ASN A 490 -18.62 -3.87 22.67
CA ASN A 490 -18.34 -5.27 22.96
C ASN A 490 -19.49 -6.19 22.51
N GLU A 491 -20.74 -5.79 22.71
CA GLU A 491 -21.91 -6.54 22.24
C GLU A 491 -21.84 -6.79 20.72
N VAL A 492 -21.65 -5.72 19.93
CA VAL A 492 -21.53 -5.82 18.45
C VAL A 492 -20.36 -6.70 18.02
N LEU A 493 -19.19 -6.56 18.67
CA LEU A 493 -17.99 -7.31 18.32
C LEU A 493 -18.08 -8.80 18.71
N ASN A 494 -18.75 -9.12 19.82
CA ASN A 494 -18.91 -10.50 20.29
C ASN A 494 -19.91 -11.27 19.42
N ASP A 495 -21.03 -10.63 19.05
CA ASP A 495 -22.03 -11.23 18.17
C ASP A 495 -21.47 -11.55 16.77
N ALA A 496 -20.60 -10.69 16.25
CA ALA A 496 -19.93 -10.93 14.98
C ALA A 496 -18.98 -12.14 15.01
N ASN A 497 -18.25 -12.32 16.11
CA ASN A 497 -17.39 -13.50 16.29
C ASN A 497 -18.22 -14.79 16.42
N CYS A 498 -19.39 -14.73 17.04
CA CYS A 498 -20.31 -15.86 17.15
C CYS A 498 -20.92 -16.25 15.77
N GLY A 499 -21.28 -15.24 14.98
CA GLY A 499 -21.77 -15.42 13.60
C GLY A 499 -20.75 -16.12 12.70
N ALA A 500 -19.48 -15.70 12.74
CA ALA A 500 -18.39 -16.30 11.96
C ALA A 500 -18.14 -17.78 12.35
N VAL A 501 -18.20 -18.11 13.65
CA VAL A 501 -18.06 -19.50 14.12
C VAL A 501 -19.26 -20.36 13.66
N SER A 502 -20.47 -19.81 13.66
CA SER A 502 -21.67 -20.51 13.17
C SER A 502 -21.67 -20.72 11.65
N GLU A 503 -21.14 -19.76 10.88
CA GLU A 503 -20.98 -19.87 9.42
C GLU A 503 -19.92 -20.91 9.04
N ILE A 504 -18.80 -20.96 9.78
CA ILE A 504 -17.77 -21.99 9.60
C ILE A 504 -18.35 -23.38 9.96
N ALA A 505 -19.10 -23.49 11.05
CA ALA A 505 -19.76 -24.74 11.44
C ALA A 505 -20.83 -25.20 10.42
N SER A 506 -21.64 -24.27 9.89
CA SER A 506 -22.62 -24.53 8.83
C SER A 506 -21.98 -24.95 7.51
N THR A 507 -20.85 -24.31 7.16
CA THR A 507 -20.07 -24.65 5.95
C THR A 507 -19.42 -26.03 6.09
N LEU A 508 -18.87 -26.36 7.26
CA LEU A 508 -18.33 -27.68 7.56
C LEU A 508 -19.42 -28.77 7.56
N HIS A 509 -20.60 -28.48 8.10
CA HIS A 509 -21.74 -29.40 8.07
C HIS A 509 -22.22 -29.66 6.63
N LYS A 510 -22.27 -28.64 5.77
CA LYS A 510 -22.62 -28.80 4.35
C LYS A 510 -21.60 -29.64 3.59
N LEU A 511 -20.31 -29.55 3.94
CA LEU A 511 -19.24 -30.39 3.37
C LEU A 511 -19.31 -31.84 3.88
N SER A 512 -19.79 -32.08 5.10
CA SER A 512 -19.92 -33.43 5.66
C SER A 512 -21.15 -34.22 5.17
N VAL A 513 -22.15 -33.55 4.60
CA VAL A 513 -23.39 -34.19 4.10
C VAL A 513 -23.30 -34.50 2.59
N SER A 514 -22.27 -34.02 1.88
CA SER A 514 -22.03 -34.34 0.47
C SER A 514 -21.20 -35.60 0.22
N GLU A 515 -20.75 -36.30 1.26
CA GLU A 515 -20.00 -37.58 1.17
C GLU A 515 -20.81 -38.81 1.63
N SER A 516 -22.13 -38.68 1.74
CA SER A 516 -23.07 -39.79 2.01
C SER A 516 -24.23 -39.74 1.04
#